data_AF-A0A9D0ZCH5-F1
#
_entry.id   AF-A0A9D0ZCH5-F1
#
_cell.length_a   1.000
_cell.length_b   1.000
_cell.length_c   1.000
_cell.angle_alpha   90.00
_cell.angle_beta   90.00
_cell.angle_gamma   90.00
#
_symmetry.space_group_name_H-M   'P 1'
#
loop_
_entity.id
_entity.type
_entity.pdbx_description
1 polymer ?
#
loop_
_entity_poly.entity_id
_entity_poly.type
_entity_poly.pdbx_seq_one_letter_code
_entity_poly.pdbx_strand_id
1 'polypeptide(L)'
;DLVYEGELYAFYPSTDPEAYLASVEKISALPVGRVLPAHFSLGVAPGLITEIRDALRGLAASGELRHGTGLHDFGRWSIKL
;
A
#
# COMPACT_ATOMS: atom_id res chain seq x y z
N ASP A 1 -6.07 -3.91 7.76
CA ASP A 1 -5.63 -3.87 6.36
C ASP A 1 -4.29 -4.51 6.13
N LEU A 2 -4.04 -4.85 4.88
CA LEU A 2 -2.83 -5.50 4.41
C LEU A 2 -1.85 -4.44 3.87
N VAL A 3 -0.61 -4.51 4.32
CA VAL A 3 0.53 -3.80 3.73
C VAL A 3 1.50 -4.84 3.18
N TYR A 4 2.10 -4.55 2.03
CA TYR A 4 2.99 -5.47 1.33
C TYR A 4 4.39 -4.86 1.28
N GLU A 5 5.38 -5.61 1.76
CA GLU A 5 6.78 -5.42 1.39
C GLU A 5 7.04 -6.32 0.17
N GLY A 6 7.34 -5.72 -0.98
CA GLY A 6 7.22 -6.34 -2.30
C GLY A 6 6.01 -5.84 -3.10
N GLU A 7 5.49 -6.66 -3.99
CA GLU A 7 4.49 -6.24 -4.98
C GLU A 7 3.05 -6.54 -4.54
N LEU A 8 2.19 -5.52 -4.57
CA LEU A 8 0.75 -5.63 -4.38
C LEU A 8 0.01 -5.57 -5.73
N TYR A 9 -0.90 -6.52 -5.96
CA TYR A 9 -1.81 -6.50 -7.11
C TYR A 9 -3.16 -5.89 -6.73
N ALA A 10 -3.39 -4.67 -7.21
CA ALA A 10 -4.61 -3.90 -7.00
C ALA A 10 -5.24 -3.47 -8.33
N PHE A 11 -5.14 -4.33 -9.35
CA PHE A 11 -5.70 -4.14 -10.70
C PHE A 11 -6.85 -5.11 -11.02
N TYR A 12 -7.30 -5.89 -10.05
CA TYR A 12 -8.41 -6.83 -10.26
C TYR A 12 -9.74 -6.06 -10.33
N PRO A 13 -10.73 -6.50 -11.11
CA PRO A 13 -12.03 -5.83 -11.17
C PRO A 13 -12.74 -5.69 -9.81
N SER A 14 -12.39 -6.53 -8.82
CA SER A 14 -12.93 -6.50 -7.47
C SER A 14 -12.14 -5.66 -6.47
N THR A 15 -11.05 -5.00 -6.89
CA THR A 15 -10.30 -4.06 -6.04
C THR A 15 -10.75 -2.63 -6.25
N ASP A 16 -10.46 -1.77 -5.27
CA ASP A 16 -10.70 -0.33 -5.33
C ASP A 16 -9.46 0.39 -4.76
N PRO A 17 -8.64 1.03 -5.62
CA PRO A 17 -7.42 1.71 -5.21
C PRO A 17 -7.65 2.86 -4.20
N GLU A 18 -8.75 3.59 -4.34
CA GLU A 18 -9.11 4.69 -3.44
C GLU A 18 -9.58 4.17 -2.08
N ALA A 19 -10.39 3.09 -2.08
CA ALA A 19 -10.75 2.40 -0.85
C ALA A 19 -9.53 1.83 -0.13
N TYR A 20 -8.52 1.35 -0.88
CA TYR A 20 -7.27 0.88 -0.30
C TYR A 20 -6.52 2.01 0.43
N LEU A 21 -6.35 3.17 -0.21
CA LEU A 21 -5.77 4.36 0.44
C LEU A 21 -6.53 4.71 1.74
N ALA A 22 -7.86 4.79 1.70
CA ALA A 22 -8.66 5.08 2.88
C ALA A 22 -8.46 4.07 4.02
N SER A 23 -8.20 2.81 3.69
CA SER A 23 -7.91 1.76 4.68
C SER A 23 -6.49 1.91 5.26
N VAL A 24 -5.50 2.24 4.42
CA VAL A 24 -4.11 2.49 4.84
C VAL A 24 -4.02 3.72 5.74
N GLU A 25 -4.77 4.79 5.45
CA GLU A 25 -4.86 5.96 6.31
C GLU A 25 -5.35 5.64 7.72
N LYS A 26 -6.37 4.77 7.85
CA LYS A 26 -6.89 4.33 9.15
C LYS A 26 -5.84 3.61 9.96
N ILE A 27 -5.14 2.64 9.38
CA ILE A 27 -4.12 1.86 10.11
C ILE A 27 -2.87 2.68 10.40
N SER A 28 -2.56 3.69 9.58
CA SER A 28 -1.40 4.58 9.79
C SER A 28 -1.55 5.49 11.01
N ALA A 29 -2.76 5.67 11.52
CA ALA A 29 -3.03 6.46 12.73
C ALA A 29 -2.83 5.67 14.03
N LEU A 30 -2.63 4.35 13.95
CA LEU A 30 -2.48 3.49 15.12
C LEU A 30 -1.02 3.53 15.64
N PRO A 31 -0.79 3.40 16.96
CA PRO A 31 0.54 3.28 17.54
C PRO A 31 1.11 1.86 17.33
N VAL A 32 1.39 1.50 16.08
CA VAL A 32 1.81 0.14 15.70
C VAL A 32 3.25 -0.13 16.18
N GLY A 33 3.39 -1.04 17.15
CA GLY A 33 4.70 -1.52 17.62
C GLY A 33 5.28 -2.68 16.80
N ARG A 34 4.45 -3.43 16.07
CA ARG A 34 4.87 -4.59 15.26
C ARG A 34 3.88 -4.87 14.13
N VAL A 35 4.39 -5.22 12.96
CA VAL A 35 3.61 -5.72 11.83
C VAL A 35 3.89 -7.21 11.65
N LEU A 36 2.84 -8.00 11.49
CA LEU A 36 2.92 -9.44 11.24
C LEU A 36 2.39 -9.70 9.82
N PRO A 37 3.25 -10.08 8.88
CA PRO A 37 2.81 -10.32 7.51
C PRO A 37 2.26 -11.73 7.32
N ALA A 38 1.43 -11.89 6.29
CA ALA A 38 0.93 -13.19 5.88
C ALA A 38 1.97 -14.06 5.14
N HIS A 39 2.98 -13.43 4.52
CA HIS A 39 3.98 -14.11 3.68
C HIS A 39 5.41 -13.54 3.84
N PHE A 40 6.38 -14.33 3.36
CA PHE A 40 7.79 -14.01 3.17
C PHE A 40 8.65 -13.77 4.43
N SER A 41 8.55 -12.59 5.06
CA SER A 41 9.51 -12.15 6.07
C SER A 41 8.82 -11.72 7.34
N LEU A 42 9.26 -12.18 8.52
CA LEU A 42 8.71 -11.71 9.80
C LEU A 42 9.17 -10.30 10.21
N GLY A 43 10.10 -9.71 9.45
CA GLY A 43 10.82 -8.48 9.79
C GLY A 43 10.24 -7.21 9.17
N VAL A 44 8.92 -7.09 9.05
CA VAL A 44 8.30 -5.89 8.47
C VAL A 44 8.31 -4.74 9.49
N ALA A 45 9.00 -3.66 9.13
CA ALA A 45 9.07 -2.47 9.96
C ALA A 45 7.71 -1.74 10.00
N PRO A 46 7.22 -1.29 11.17
CA PRO A 46 5.99 -0.49 11.26
C PRO A 46 5.98 0.76 10.37
N GLY A 47 7.16 1.34 10.10
CA GLY A 47 7.33 2.48 9.20
C GLY A 47 6.80 2.25 7.78
N LEU A 48 6.77 0.99 7.31
CA LEU A 48 6.26 0.65 5.98
C LEU A 48 4.80 1.09 5.77
N ILE A 49 3.98 1.07 6.83
CA ILE A 49 2.58 1.52 6.75
C ILE A 49 2.52 3.00 6.33
N THR A 50 3.39 3.83 6.90
CA THR A 50 3.47 5.26 6.60
C THR A 50 4.05 5.50 5.20
N GLU A 51 5.09 4.76 4.82
CA GLU A 51 5.68 4.82 3.47
C GLU A 51 4.62 4.52 2.38
N ILE A 52 3.83 3.46 2.57
CA ILE A 52 2.74 3.10 1.64
C ILE A 52 1.68 4.19 1.57
N ARG A 53 1.23 4.69 2.72
CA ARG A 53 0.22 5.77 2.78
C ARG A 53 0.66 6.98 1.97
N ASP A 54 1.88 7.45 2.18
CA ASP A 54 2.35 8.71 1.61
C ASP A 54 2.54 8.57 0.08
N ALA A 55 2.97 7.41 -0.40
CA ALA A 55 3.00 7.12 -1.83
C ALA A 55 1.60 7.07 -2.45
N LEU A 56 0.64 6.38 -1.82
CA LEU A 56 -0.75 6.32 -2.30
C LEU A 56 -1.38 7.72 -2.36
N ARG A 57 -1.09 8.60 -1.40
CA ARG A 57 -1.48 10.01 -1.44
C ARG A 57 -0.85 10.76 -2.62
N GLY A 58 0.41 10.48 -2.94
CA GLY A 58 1.08 11.01 -4.13
C GLY A 58 0.41 10.57 -5.43
N LEU A 59 0.02 9.30 -5.54
CA LEU A 59 -0.74 8.77 -6.67
C LEU A 59 -2.14 9.39 -6.77
N ALA A 60 -2.84 9.57 -5.65
CA ALA A 60 -4.15 10.23 -5.64
C ALA A 60 -4.05 11.69 -6.09
N ALA A 61 -3.05 12.43 -5.57
CA ALA A 61 -2.83 13.83 -5.92
C ALA A 61 -2.45 14.03 -7.39
N SER A 62 -1.83 13.03 -8.03
CA SER A 62 -1.49 13.04 -9.46
C SER A 62 -2.58 12.44 -10.36
N GLY A 63 -3.67 11.91 -9.79
CA GLY A 63 -4.75 11.24 -10.54
C GLY A 63 -4.37 9.85 -11.08
N GLU A 64 -3.32 9.25 -10.54
CA GLU A 64 -2.79 7.94 -10.93
C GLU A 64 -3.28 6.79 -10.04
N LEU A 65 -3.93 7.08 -8.91
CA LEU A 65 -4.51 6.08 -8.01
C LEU A 65 -5.83 5.51 -8.57
N ARG A 66 -5.75 4.82 -9.70
CA ARG A 66 -6.89 4.20 -10.39
C ARG A 66 -6.42 3.04 -11.24
N HIS A 67 -7.34 2.13 -11.55
CA HIS A 67 -7.00 0.98 -12.38
C HIS A 67 -6.43 1.38 -13.76
N GLY A 68 -5.49 0.58 -14.25
CA GLY A 68 -4.89 0.73 -15.57
C GLY A 68 -3.75 1.74 -15.67
N THR A 69 -3.23 2.24 -14.55
CA THR A 69 -2.06 3.13 -14.54
C THR A 69 -0.74 2.36 -14.50
N GLY A 70 -0.78 1.04 -14.36
CA GLY A 70 0.37 0.18 -14.54
C GLY A 70 1.12 -0.10 -13.24
N LEU A 71 2.44 -0.32 -13.34
CA LEU A 71 3.26 -0.64 -12.18
C LEU A 71 3.84 0.66 -11.60
N HIS A 72 3.61 0.87 -10.31
CA HIS A 72 4.24 1.92 -9.52
C HIS A 72 5.23 1.30 -8.56
N ASP A 73 6.52 1.61 -8.74
CA ASP A 73 7.63 1.02 -7.99
C ASP A 73 8.27 2.05 -7.05
N PHE A 74 8.35 1.70 -5.75
CA PHE A 74 8.92 2.51 -4.68
C PHE A 74 10.13 1.84 -4.02
N GLY A 75 10.78 0.92 -4.73
CA GLY A 75 12.00 0.21 -4.32
C GLY A 75 11.71 -1.04 -3.51
N ARG A 76 11.39 -0.89 -2.21
CA ARG A 76 11.12 -2.07 -1.35
C ARG A 76 9.69 -2.59 -1.46
N TRP A 77 8.81 -1.84 -2.11
CA TRP A 77 7.45 -2.25 -2.41
C TRP A 77 6.97 -1.60 -3.71
N SER A 78 5.98 -2.23 -4.33
CA SER A 78 5.36 -1.76 -5.56
C SER A 78 3.86 -2.08 -5.55
N ILE A 79 3.10 -1.38 -6.38
CA ILE A 79 1.68 -1.65 -6.61
C ILE A 79 1.38 -1.65 -8.11
N LYS A 80 0.71 -2.72 -8.56
CA LYS A 80 0.15 -2.79 -9.90
C LYS A 80 -1.31 -2.36 -9.86
N LEU A 81 -1.63 -1.28 -10.55
CA LEU A 81 -2.97 -0.67 -10.67
C LEU A 81 -3.53 -0.84 -12.09
#